data_AF-A0A140FZA3-F1
#
_entry.id   AF-A0A140FZA3-F1
#
_cell.length_a   1.000
_cell.length_b   1.000
_cell.length_c   1.000
_cell.angle_alpha   90.00
_cell.angle_beta   90.00
_cell.angle_gamma   90.00
#
_symmetry.space_group_name_H-M   'P 1'
#
loop_
_entity.id
_entity.type
_entity.pdbx_description
1 polymer ?
#
loop_
_entity_poly.entity_id
_entity_poly.type
_entity_poly.pdbx_seq_one_letter_code
_entity_poly.pdbx_strand_id
1 'polypeptide(L)' 'YWFLNRKKDHKDGRYSQVVSNALDMKLRDDLERLKKIRNHRGLRHYWGLRVRGQHT' A
#
# COMPACT_ATOMS: atom_id res chain seq x y z
N TYR A 1 -10.96 10.56 -13.47
CA TYR A 1 -10.07 11.02 -12.39
C TYR A 1 -8.71 10.36 -12.47
N TRP A 2 -7.81 10.92 -13.28
CA TRP A 2 -6.47 10.33 -13.46
C TRP A 2 -5.45 10.88 -12.44
N PHE A 3 -5.66 12.09 -11.93
CA PHE A 3 -4.70 12.80 -11.09
C PHE A 3 -4.71 12.39 -9.60
N LEU A 4 -5.74 11.67 -9.14
CA LEU A 4 -5.88 11.29 -7.73
C LEU A 4 -4.84 10.25 -7.30
N ASN A 5 -4.25 10.43 -6.12
CA ASN A 5 -3.23 9.53 -5.59
C ASN A 5 -3.78 8.23 -4.98
N ARG A 6 -5.09 8.15 -4.66
CA ARG A 6 -5.75 6.93 -4.17
C ARG A 6 -7.05 6.68 -4.91
N LYS A 7 -6.99 5.78 -5.88
CA LYS A 7 -8.14 5.42 -6.74
C LYS A 7 -8.71 4.08 -6.29
N LYS A 8 -10.05 3.97 -6.25
CA LYS A 8 -10.78 2.73 -5.93
C LYS A 8 -10.20 2.07 -4.68
N ASP A 9 -10.26 2.77 -3.55
CA ASP A 9 -9.79 2.25 -2.25
C ASP A 9 -10.43 0.89 -1.97
N HIS A 10 -9.63 -0.07 -1.51
CA HIS A 10 -10.06 -1.44 -1.26
C HIS A 10 -11.12 -1.57 -0.15
N LYS A 11 -11.16 -0.62 0.81
CA LYS A 11 -12.11 -0.66 1.94
C LYS A 11 -13.51 -0.18 1.55
N ASP A 12 -13.60 0.96 0.86
CA ASP A 12 -14.85 1.70 0.62
C ASP A 12 -15.15 1.95 -0.87
N GLY A 13 -14.24 1.59 -1.77
CA GLY A 13 -14.43 1.70 -3.23
C GLY A 13 -14.33 3.12 -3.80
N ARG A 14 -14.07 4.12 -2.95
CA ARG A 14 -14.06 5.54 -3.33
C ARG A 14 -12.75 5.95 -4.00
N TYR A 15 -12.81 7.07 -4.71
CA TYR A 15 -11.65 7.75 -5.29
C TYR A 15 -11.36 9.01 -4.47
N SER A 16 -10.15 9.15 -3.95
CA SER A 16 -9.78 10.24 -3.05
C SER A 16 -8.39 10.78 -3.32
N GLN A 17 -8.20 12.07 -3.00
CA GLN A 17 -6.89 12.68 -2.84
C GLN A 17 -6.57 12.69 -1.34
N VAL A 18 -5.57 11.91 -0.94
CA VAL A 18 -5.15 11.81 0.47
C VAL A 18 -3.93 12.70 0.68
N VAL A 19 -3.92 13.50 1.75
CA VAL A 19 -2.89 14.51 2.01
C VAL A 19 -2.39 14.39 3.46
N SER A 20 -1.14 14.82 3.70
CA SER A 20 -0.50 14.89 5.03
C SER A 20 -0.51 13.52 5.75
N ASN A 21 -0.68 13.51 7.07
CA ASN A 21 -0.61 12.32 7.92
C ASN A 21 -1.56 11.19 7.49
N ALA A 22 -2.70 11.52 6.85
CA ALA A 22 -3.64 10.51 6.37
C ALA A 22 -3.03 9.63 5.26
N LEU A 23 -2.05 10.14 4.50
CA LEU A 23 -1.37 9.39 3.44
C LEU A 23 -0.52 8.27 4.04
N ASP A 24 0.29 8.60 5.05
CA ASP A 24 1.12 7.63 5.77
C ASP A 24 0.29 6.57 6.48
N MET A 25 -0.81 6.98 7.12
CA MET A 25 -1.73 6.02 7.77
C MET A 25 -2.31 5.04 6.75
N LYS A 26 -2.77 5.52 5.59
CA LYS A 26 -3.31 4.66 4.52
C LYS A 26 -2.25 3.72 3.95
N LEU A 27 -1.01 4.17 3.77
CA LEU A 27 0.08 3.33 3.29
C LEU A 27 0.42 2.22 4.30
N ARG A 28 0.48 2.54 5.59
CA ARG A 28 0.72 1.56 6.67
C ARG A 28 -0.38 0.50 6.72
N ASP A 29 -1.64 0.91 6.66
CA ASP A 29 -2.80 0.02 6.59
C ASP A 29 -2.71 -0.96 5.41
N ASP A 30 -2.35 -0.45 4.23
CA ASP A 30 -2.21 -1.29 3.03
C ASP A 30 -1.08 -2.32 3.19
N LEU A 31 0.07 -1.93 3.76
CA LEU A 31 1.18 -2.83 4.02
C LEU A 31 0.84 -3.90 5.06
N GLU A 32 0.19 -3.52 6.16
CA GLU A 32 -0.25 -4.46 7.18
C GLU A 32 -1.25 -5.48 6.65
N ARG A 33 -2.18 -5.05 5.78
CA ARG A 33 -3.09 -5.97 5.10
C ARG A 33 -2.32 -7.00 4.25
N LEU A 34 -1.29 -6.58 3.52
CA LEU A 34 -0.47 -7.49 2.70
C LEU A 34 0.34 -8.47 3.55
N LYS A 35 0.89 -8.01 4.67
CA LYS A 35 1.56 -8.87 5.65
C LYS A 35 0.60 -9.92 6.23
N LYS A 36 -0.61 -9.50 6.61
CA LYS A 36 -1.65 -10.38 7.18
C LYS A 36 -2.06 -11.49 6.21
N ILE A 37 -2.19 -11.18 4.92
CA ILE A 37 -2.53 -12.15 3.86
C ILE A 37 -1.31 -13.02 3.49
N ARG A 38 -0.10 -12.68 3.95
CA ARG A 38 1.17 -13.35 3.65
C ARG A 38 1.48 -13.44 2.15
N ASN A 39 1.11 -12.40 1.39
CA ASN A 39 1.50 -12.38 -0.02
C ASN A 39 3.00 -12.03 -0.18
N HIS A 40 3.60 -12.41 -1.31
CA HIS A 40 5.04 -12.23 -1.56
C HIS A 40 5.53 -10.79 -1.31
N ARG A 41 4.76 -9.80 -1.78
CA ARG A 41 5.07 -8.38 -1.58
C ARG A 41 5.02 -7.96 -0.10
N GLY A 42 4.03 -8.43 0.65
CA GLY A 42 3.88 -8.19 2.09
C GLY A 42 5.00 -8.86 2.90
N LEU A 43 5.36 -10.10 2.56
CA LEU A 43 6.50 -10.79 3.17
C LEU A 43 7.81 -10.07 2.90
N ARG A 44 8.06 -9.58 1.68
CA ARG A 44 9.24 -8.77 1.38
C ARG A 44 9.28 -7.46 2.16
N HIS A 45 8.14 -6.77 2.29
CA HIS A 45 8.05 -5.59 3.14
C HIS A 45 8.31 -5.91 4.62
N TYR A 46 7.87 -7.07 5.10
CA TYR A 46 8.14 -7.52 6.46
C TYR A 46 9.63 -7.82 6.69
N TRP A 47 10.30 -8.44 5.72
CA TRP A 47 11.73 -8.73 5.78
C TRP A 47 12.64 -7.55 5.40
N GLY A 48 12.09 -6.37 5.08
CA GLY A 48 12.88 -5.21 4.66
C GLY A 48 13.57 -5.38 3.29
N LEU A 49 13.12 -6.31 2.45
CA LEU A 49 13.71 -6.59 1.14
C LEU A 49 13.07 -5.73 0.04
N ARG A 50 13.82 -5.49 -1.05
CA ARG A 50 13.28 -4.81 -2.24
C ARG A 50 12.14 -5.64 -2.85
N VAL A 51 11.02 -4.98 -3.13
CA VAL A 51 9.75 -5.62 -3.50
C VAL A 51 9.59 -5.84 -5.01
N ARG A 52 10.28 -5.06 -5.84
CA ARG A 52 10.13 -5.03 -7.30
C ARG A 52 10.98 -6.05 -8.06
N GLY A 53 11.52 -7.06 -7.38
CA GLY A 53 12.33 -8.10 -8.02
C GLY A 53 13.68 -7.62 -8.54
N GLN A 54 14.21 -6.53 -7.98
CA GLN A 54 15.58 -6.10 -8.29
C GLN A 54 16.58 -7.09 -7.69
N HIS A 55 17.73 -7.26 -8.33
CA HIS A 55 18.85 -8.02 -7.78
C HIS A 55 19.33 -7.34 -6.50
N THR A 56 18.96 -7.93 -5.36
CA THR A 56 19.34 -7.62 -3.97
C THR A 56 20.46 -8.51 -3.50
#